data_AF-A0A933CVT9-F1
#
_entry.id   AF-A0A933CVT9-F1
#
_cell.length_a   1.000
_cell.length_b   1.000
_cell.length_c   1.000
_cell.angle_alpha   90.00
_cell.angle_beta   90.00
_cell.angle_gamma   90.00
#
_symmetry.space_group_name_H-M   'P 1'
#
loop_
_entity.id
_entity.type
_entity.pdbx_description
1 polymer ?
#
loop_
_entity_poly.entity_id
_entity_poly.type
_entity_poly.pdbx_seq_one_letter_code
_entity_poly.pdbx_strand_id
1 'polypeptide(L)' 'MSKVVHVVGTGTIGEPLIGILSTFREDFGIGEVTFHKRTPLLTDRSKVVVLGQKGARLCVD' A
#
# COMPACT_ATOMS: atom_id res chain seq x y z
N MET A 1 11.43 -16.79 6.61
CA MET A 1 11.49 -15.31 6.69
C MET A 1 10.44 -14.78 5.73
N SER A 2 9.43 -14.04 6.19
CA SER A 2 8.44 -13.42 5.29
C SER A 2 8.98 -12.11 4.75
N LYS A 3 8.88 -11.88 3.44
CA LYS A 3 9.32 -10.64 2.82
C LYS A 3 8.34 -9.52 3.17
N VAL A 4 8.84 -8.36 3.54
CA VAL A 4 8.04 -7.15 3.79
C VAL A 4 8.37 -6.13 2.72
N VAL A 5 7.34 -5.54 2.11
CA VAL A 5 7.49 -4.48 1.12
C VAL A 5 6.91 -3.19 1.67
N HIS A 6 7.70 -2.13 1.66
CA HIS A 6 7.26 -0.79 2.05
C HIS A 6 7.30 0.14 0.83
N VAL A 7 6.17 0.76 0.51
CA VAL A 7 6.06 1.68 -0.62
C VAL A 7 5.94 3.12 -0.12
N VAL A 8 6.90 3.96 -0.53
CA VAL A 8 6.88 5.40 -0.21
C VAL A 8 6.26 6.18 -1.37
N GLY A 9 5.03 6.67 -1.16
CA GLY A 9 4.29 7.47 -2.12
C GLY A 9 3.11 6.75 -2.76
N THR A 10 1.99 7.47 -2.88
CA THR A 10 0.71 6.97 -3.40
C THR A 10 0.29 7.75 -4.66
N GLY A 11 1.24 8.06 -5.54
CA GLY A 11 0.98 8.76 -6.80
C GLY A 11 0.37 7.86 -7.86
N THR A 12 0.32 8.32 -9.11
CA THR A 12 -0.30 7.62 -10.25
C THR A 12 0.12 6.16 -10.39
N ILE A 13 1.41 5.84 -10.16
CA ILE A 13 1.92 4.46 -10.22
C ILE A 13 1.88 3.79 -8.86
N GLY A 14 2.10 4.54 -7.78
CA GLY A 14 2.18 3.99 -6.43
C GLY A 14 0.89 3.29 -6.01
N GLU A 15 -0.26 3.92 -6.26
CA GLU A 15 -1.56 3.34 -5.91
C GLU A 15 -1.85 1.98 -6.60
N PRO A 16 -1.79 1.87 -7.94
CA PRO A 16 -2.00 0.57 -8.59
C PRO A 16 -0.93 -0.46 -8.22
N LEU A 17 0.33 -0.05 -8.02
CA LEU A 17 1.40 -0.94 -7.59
C LEU A 17 1.14 -1.52 -6.20
N ILE A 18 0.77 -0.70 -5.21
CA ILE A 18 0.40 -1.16 -3.87
C ILE A 18 -0.78 -2.13 -3.97
N GLY A 19 -1.78 -1.79 -4.79
CA GLY A 19 -2.93 -2.67 -5.02
C GLY A 19 -2.55 -4.06 -5.55
N ILE A 20 -1.67 -4.14 -6.54
CA ILE A 20 -1.17 -5.40 -7.10
C ILE A 20 -0.37 -6.18 -6.05
N LEU A 21 0.57 -5.53 -5.38
CA LEU A 21 1.43 -6.16 -4.37
C LEU A 21 0.61 -6.73 -3.20
N SER A 22 -0.40 -6.01 -2.73
CA SER A 22 -1.25 -6.50 -1.64
C SER A 22 -2.22 -7.59 -2.09
N THR A 23 -2.80 -7.47 -3.30
CA THR A 23 -3.75 -8.45 -3.84
C THR A 23 -3.07 -9.81 -4.07
N PHE A 24 -1.86 -9.82 -4.63
CA PHE A 24 -1.13 -11.04 -4.99
C PHE A 24 0.03 -11.33 -4.03
N ARG A 25 -0.06 -10.84 -2.78
CA ARG A 25 1.03 -10.96 -1.80
C ARG A 25 1.44 -12.42 -1.57
N GLU A 26 0.47 -13.34 -1.58
CA GLU A 26 0.70 -14.77 -1.35
C GLU A 26 1.44 -15.40 -2.53
N ASP A 27 1.00 -15.13 -3.76
CA ASP A 27 1.65 -15.59 -4.99
C ASP A 27 3.08 -15.06 -5.13
N PHE A 28 3.35 -13.85 -4.63
CA PHE A 28 4.69 -13.24 -4.61
C PHE A 28 5.54 -13.64 -3.39
N GLY A 29 5.00 -14.40 -2.43
CA GLY A 29 5.71 -14.75 -1.19
C GLY A 29 6.00 -13.54 -0.29
N ILE A 30 5.14 -12.53 -0.31
CA ILE A 30 5.18 -11.32 0.52
C ILE A 30 4.28 -11.53 1.74
N GLY A 31 4.85 -11.39 2.94
CA GLY A 31 4.08 -11.46 4.19
C GLY A 31 3.24 -10.22 4.42
N GLU A 32 3.81 -9.04 4.14
CA GLU A 32 3.19 -7.76 4.45
C GLU A 32 3.56 -6.69 3.42
N VAL A 33 2.57 -5.89 3.06
CA VAL A 33 2.73 -4.69 2.24
C VAL A 33 2.29 -3.49 3.07
N THR A 34 3.19 -2.54 3.26
CA THR A 34 2.92 -1.27 3.94
C THR A 34 3.12 -0.11 2.96
N PHE A 35 2.45 1.02 3.19
CA PHE A 35 2.63 2.21 2.38
C PHE A 35 2.65 3.48 3.23
N HIS A 36 3.46 4.44 2.81
CA HIS A 36 3.49 5.78 3.38
C HIS A 36 2.98 6.80 2.36
N LYS A 37 2.11 7.71 2.81
CA LYS A 37 1.58 8.82 2.02
C LYS A 37 2.29 10.12 2.37
N ARG A 38 3.31 10.46 1.58
CA ARG A 38 4.14 11.67 1.74
C ARG A 38 3.38 13.00 1.89
N THR A 39 2.22 13.15 1.25
CA THR A 39 1.40 14.38 1.36
C THR A 39 -0.04 13.98 1.63
N PRO A 40 -0.52 14.06 2.88
CA PRO A 40 -1.87 13.65 3.24
C PRO A 40 -2.89 14.74 2.84
N LEU A 41 -3.52 14.59 1.68
CA LEU A 41 -4.65 15.42 1.26
C LEU A 41 -5.97 14.78 1.69
N LEU A 42 -6.93 15.59 2.18
CA LEU A 42 -8.25 15.09 2.59
C LEU A 42 -8.99 14.39 1.44
N THR A 43 -8.80 14.86 0.20
CA THR A 43 -9.36 14.28 -1.03
C THR A 43 -8.83 12.88 -1.32
N ASP A 44 -7.73 12.45 -0.71
CA ASP A 44 -7.14 11.14 -0.89
C ASP A 44 -7.59 10.12 0.17
N ARG A 45 -8.53 10.47 1.05
CA ARG A 45 -9.04 9.55 2.08
C ARG A 45 -9.57 8.25 1.49
N SER A 46 -10.28 8.33 0.37
CA SER A 46 -10.80 7.15 -0.34
C SER A 46 -9.68 6.21 -0.79
N LYS A 47 -8.55 6.74 -1.29
CA LYS A 47 -7.39 5.95 -1.70
C LYS A 47 -6.80 5.15 -0.55
N VAL A 48 -6.61 5.80 0.60
CA VAL A 48 -6.09 5.15 1.82
C VAL A 48 -7.00 4.00 2.25
N VAL A 49 -8.32 4.24 2.25
CA VAL A 49 -9.32 3.22 2.61
C VAL A 49 -9.29 2.05 1.64
N VAL A 50 -9.26 2.30 0.33
CA VAL A 50 -9.24 1.25 -0.71
C VAL A 50 -7.97 0.40 -0.63
N LEU A 51 -6.80 1.02 -0.42
CA LEU A 51 -5.54 0.27 -0.22
C LEU A 51 -5.59 -0.57 1.06
N GLY A 52 -6.18 -0.04 2.13
CA GLY A 52 -6.45 -0.78 3.37
C GLY A 52 -7.33 -2.01 3.15
N GLN A 53 -8.42 -1.86 2.40
CA GLN A 53 -9.32 -2.97 2.05
C GLN A 53 -8.65 -4.05 1.20
N LYS A 54 -7.62 -3.69 0.41
CA LYS A 54 -6.80 -4.64 -0.35
C LYS A 54 -5.73 -5.34 0.49
N GLY A 55 -5.62 -5.03 1.79
CA GLY A 55 -4.67 -5.64 2.70
C GLY A 55 -3.34 -4.89 2.84
N ALA A 56 -3.20 -3.70 2.25
CA ALA A 56 -2.06 -2.83 2.48
C ALA A 56 -2.21 -2.10 3.82
N ARG A 57 -1.12 -1.88 4.56
CA ARG A 57 -1.16 -1.16 5.84
C ARG A 57 -0.57 0.24 5.71
N LEU A 58 -1.34 1.24 6.15
CA LEU A 58 -0.84 2.61 6.23
C LEU A 58 0.23 2.70 7.33
N CYS A 59 1.39 3.22 6.97
CA CYS A 59 2.45 3.64 7.87
C CYS A 59 2.44 5.17 7.96
N VAL A 60 2.62 5.70 9.17
CA VAL A 60 2.64 7.13 9.48
C VAL A 60 3.97 7.49 10.13
N ASP A 61 4.41 8.72 9.93
CA ASP A 61 5.59 9.32 10.57
C ASP A 61 5.26 9.82 12.00
#